data_AF-A0AAW1DBM4-F1
#
_entry.id   AF-A0AAW1DBM4-F1
#
_cell.length_a   1.000
_cell.length_b   1.000
_cell.length_c   1.000
_cell.angle_alpha   90.00
_cell.angle_beta   90.00
_cell.angle_gamma   90.00
#
_symmetry.space_group_name_H-M   'P 1'
#
loop_
_entity.id
_entity.type
_entity.pdbx_description
1 polymer ?
#
loop_
_entity_poly.entity_id
_entity_poly.type
_entity_poly.pdbx_seq_one_letter_code
_entity_poly.pdbx_strand_id
1 'polypeptide(L)' 'MCYCGQKISTLMERLHESAYMSKWYEEKPKVRRDLYTMMLVTVRPVTMNYRLFITYNFECLASVITYIYIYFKCI' A
#
# COMPACT_ATOMS: atom_id res chain seq x y z
N MET A 1 7.38 3.28 11.69
CA MET A 1 6.26 3.87 10.90
C MET A 1 6.37 3.55 9.41
N CYS A 2 7.45 3.96 8.70
CA CYS A 2 7.59 3.69 7.25
C CYS A 2 7.55 2.21 6.86
N TYR A 3 8.16 1.32 7.64
CA TYR A 3 8.07 -0.13 7.42
C TYR A 3 6.62 -0.65 7.53
N CYS A 4 5.86 -0.19 8.53
CA CYS A 4 4.48 -0.60 8.73
C CYS A 4 3.58 -0.11 7.58
N GLY A 5 3.72 1.16 7.19
CA GLY A 5 2.97 1.72 6.07
C GLY A 5 3.29 0.99 4.76
N GLN A 6 4.57 0.74 4.47
CA GLN A 6 4.98 -0.08 3.32
C GLN A 6 4.38 -1.48 3.37
N LYS A 7 4.47 -2.17 4.52
CA LYS A 7 3.94 -3.52 4.67
C LYS A 7 2.44 -3.59 4.42
N ILE A 8 1.68 -2.60 4.91
CA ILE A 8 0.23 -2.51 4.67
C ILE A 8 -0.05 -2.29 3.19
N SER A 9 0.64 -1.35 2.54
CA SER A 9 0.46 -1.09 1.11
C SER A 9 0.74 -2.34 0.26
N THR A 10 1.84 -3.04 0.54
CA THR A 10 2.19 -4.29 -0.16
C THR A 10 1.18 -5.42 0.10
N LEU A 11 0.66 -5.54 1.32
CA LEU A 11 -0.38 -6.54 1.61
C LEU A 11 -1.67 -6.24 0.84
N MET A 12 -2.06 -4.97 0.72
CA MET A 12 -3.26 -4.58 -0.03
C MET A 12 -3.12 -4.80 -1.53
N GLU A 13 -1.94 -4.54 -2.10
CA GLU A 13 -1.64 -4.88 -3.51
C GLU A 13 -1.74 -6.38 -3.76
N ARG A 14 -1.10 -7.20 -2.92
CA ARG A 14 -1.14 -8.66 -3.07
C ARG A 14 -2.56 -9.20 -2.91
N LEU A 15 -3.34 -8.60 -2.02
CA LEU A 15 -4.75 -8.92 -1.85
C LEU A 15 -5.56 -8.60 -3.10
N HIS A 16 -5.37 -7.41 -3.68
CA HIS A 16 -5.98 -7.01 -4.95
C HIS A 16 -5.64 -8.00 -6.07
N GLU A 17 -4.35 -8.28 -6.26
CA GLU A 17 -3.86 -9.19 -7.30
C GLU A 17 -4.44 -10.59 -7.13
N SER A 18 -4.44 -11.12 -5.89
CA SER A 18 -5.00 -12.45 -5.62
C SER A 18 -6.50 -12.52 -5.89
N ALA A 19 -7.27 -11.48 -5.56
CA ALA A 19 -8.70 -11.43 -5.81
C ALA A 19 -8.99 -11.28 -7.31
N TYR A 20 -8.20 -10.48 -8.02
CA TYR A 20 -8.33 -10.27 -9.47
C TYR A 20 -7.97 -11.51 -10.28
N MET A 21 -6.90 -12.22 -9.91
CA MET A 21 -6.46 -13.46 -10.56
C MET A 21 -7.32 -14.68 -10.21
N SER A 22 -8.16 -14.57 -9.18
CA SER A 22 -9.11 -15.63 -8.85
C SER A 22 -10.19 -15.77 -9.94
N LYS A 23 -10.82 -16.95 -10.03
CA LYS A 23 -11.96 -17.18 -10.93
C LYS A 23 -13.27 -16.61 -10.36
N TRP A 24 -13.25 -15.34 -9.94
CA TRP A 24 -14.36 -14.67 -9.25
C TRP A 24 -15.69 -14.70 -10.04
N TYR A 25 -15.62 -14.81 -11.37
CA TYR A 25 -16.79 -14.93 -12.25
C TYR A 25 -17.46 -16.31 -12.20
N GLU A 26 -16.73 -17.37 -11.83
CA GLU A 26 -17.27 -18.71 -11.60
C GLU A 26 -17.82 -18.88 -10.17
N GLU A 27 -17.49 -17.98 -9.25
CA GLU A 27 -17.91 -18.03 -7.85
C GLU A 27 -19.42 -17.80 -7.65
N LYS A 28 -19.92 -18.28 -6.51
CA LYS A 28 -21.33 -18.06 -6.09
C LYS A 28 -21.64 -16.56 -6.00
N PRO A 29 -22.87 -16.11 -6.28
CA PRO A 29 -23.23 -14.69 -6.32
C PRO A 29 -22.82 -13.88 -5.07
N LYS A 30 -22.91 -14.50 -3.88
CA LYS A 30 -22.49 -13.88 -2.62
C LYS A 30 -20.98 -13.62 -2.58
N VAL A 31 -20.18 -14.66 -2.83
CA VAL A 31 -18.70 -14.59 -2.84
C VAL A 31 -18.22 -13.65 -3.93
N ARG A 32 -18.85 -13.70 -5.10
CA ARG A 32 -18.56 -12.78 -6.21
C ARG A 32 -18.72 -11.32 -5.82
N ARG A 33 -19.80 -10.97 -5.11
CA ARG A 33 -20.03 -9.59 -4.62
C ARG A 33 -18.95 -9.19 -3.61
N ASP A 34 -18.56 -10.09 -2.72
CA ASP A 34 -17.52 -9.84 -1.72
C ASP A 34 -16.15 -9.60 -2.39
N LEU A 35 -15.76 -10.46 -3.34
CA LEU A 35 -14.53 -10.31 -4.13
C LEU A 35 -14.52 -9.03 -4.95
N TYR A 36 -15.65 -8.68 -5.57
CA TYR A 36 -15.77 -7.43 -6.32
C TYR A 36 -15.60 -6.20 -5.42
N THR A 37 -16.23 -6.22 -4.24
CA THR A 37 -16.07 -5.14 -3.24
C THR A 37 -14.62 -5.05 -2.77
N MET A 38 -13.98 -6.18 -2.52
CA MET A 38 -12.57 -6.26 -2.14
C MET A 38 -11.68 -5.64 -3.21
N MET A 39 -11.84 -6.02 -4.48
CA MET A 39 -11.11 -5.45 -5.61
C MET A 39 -11.30 -3.94 -5.73
N LEU A 40 -12.53 -3.44 -5.56
CA LEU A 40 -12.82 -1.99 -5.60
C LEU A 40 -12.11 -1.22 -4.49
N VAL A 41 -12.11 -1.76 -3.27
CA VAL A 41 -11.45 -1.12 -2.12
C VAL A 41 -9.93 -1.15 -2.25
N THR A 42 -9.38 -2.22 -2.83
CA THR A 42 -7.92 -2.41 -2.96
C THR A 42 -7.35 -1.86 -4.26
N VAL A 43 -8.18 -1.39 -5.21
CA VAL A 43 -7.72 -0.84 -6.50
C VAL A 43 -6.82 0.38 -6.34
N ARG A 44 -6.98 1.12 -5.24
CA ARG A 44 -6.10 2.21 -4.86
C ARG A 44 -5.19 1.74 -3.72
N PRO A 45 -3.87 1.95 -3.82
CA PRO A 45 -2.95 1.57 -2.77
C PRO A 45 -3.34 2.28 -1.47
N VAL A 46 -3.59 1.51 -0.42
CA VAL A 46 -3.83 2.05 0.92
C VAL A 46 -2.52 2.64 1.41
N THR A 47 -2.47 3.96 1.44
CA THR A 47 -1.32 4.72 1.91
C THR A 47 -1.59 5.17 3.34
N MET A 48 -0.69 4.81 4.26
CA MET A 48 -0.76 5.30 5.62
C MET A 48 -0.19 6.72 5.64
N ASN A 49 -1.07 7.71 5.73
CA ASN A 49 -0.70 9.11 5.61
C ASN A 49 -0.79 9.84 6.96
N TYR A 50 0.22 10.65 7.29
CA TYR A 50 0.10 11.63 8.37
C TYR A 50 -0.50 12.92 7.84
N ARG A 51 -1.70 13.27 8.33
CA ARG A 51 -2.43 14.51 7.96
C ARG A 51 -2.48 14.76 6.44
N LEU A 52 -2.48 13.71 5.62
CA LEU A 52 -2.44 13.76 4.14
C LEU A 52 -1.14 14.31 3.52
N PHE A 53 -0.14 14.70 4.31
CA PHE A 53 1.10 15.30 3.79
C PHE A 53 2.24 14.30 3.61
N ILE A 54 2.32 13.29 4.48
CA ILE A 54 3.45 12.36 4.50
C ILE A 54 2.92 10.94 4.37
N THR A 55 3.26 10.30 3.25
CA THR A 55 3.05 8.87 3.06
C THR A 55 4.16 8.10 3.76
N TYR A 56 3.81 7.23 4.69
CA TYR A 56 4.76 6.37 5.38
C TYR A 56 5.16 5.18 4.48
N ASN A 57 6.13 5.40 3.59
CA ASN A 57 6.71 4.36 2.73
C ASN A 57 8.25 4.35 2.81
N PHE A 58 8.89 3.41 2.11
CA PHE A 58 10.37 3.36 2.09
C PHE A 58 11.01 4.56 1.39
N GLU A 59 10.30 5.20 0.46
CA GLU A 59 10.78 6.44 -0.19
C GLU A 59 10.93 7.56 0.84
N CYS A 60 9.94 7.75 1.73
CA CYS A 60 10.01 8.71 2.82
C CYS A 60 11.21 8.42 3.73
N LEU A 61 11.45 7.15 4.07
CA LEU A 61 12.62 6.77 4.89
C LEU A 61 13.94 7.10 4.17
N ALA A 62 14.07 6.76 2.90
CA ALA A 62 15.26 7.04 2.10
C ALA A 62 15.52 8.56 1.98
N SER A 63 14.44 9.35 1.82
CA SER A 63 14.50 10.81 1.76
C SER A 63 15.10 11.40 3.04
N VAL A 64 14.62 10.94 4.20
CA VAL A 64 15.11 11.40 5.51
C VAL A 64 16.57 11.02 5.72
N ILE A 65 16.96 9.78 5.41
CA ILE A 65 18.35 9.32 5.53
C ILE A 65 19.28 10.15 4.63
N THR A 66 18.86 10.41 3.39
CA THR A 66 19.64 11.20 2.42
C THR A 66 19.83 12.62 2.92
N TYR A 67 18.76 13.24 3.44
CA TYR A 67 18.82 14.58 4.01
C TYR A 67 19.78 14.66 5.20
N ILE A 68 19.70 13.70 6.13
CA ILE A 68 20.62 13.60 7.27
C ILE A 68 22.07 13.47 6.80
N TYR A 69 22.32 12.62 5.79
CA TYR A 69 23.66 12.41 5.25
C TYR A 69 24.23 13.68 4.61
N ILE A 70 23.43 14.42 3.85
CA ILE A 70 23.84 15.70 3.25
C ILE A 70 24.13 16.73 4.35
N TYR A 71 23.26 16.80 5.36
CA TYR A 71 23.45 17.70 6.50
C TYR A 71 24.78 17.46 7.22
N PHE A 72 25.09 16.20 7.52
CA PHE A 72 26.37 15.84 8.13
C PHE A 72 27.59 16.06 7.23
N LYS A 73 27.42 16.00 5.91
CA LYS A 73 28.49 16.34 4.96
C LYS A 73 28.76 17.83 4.83
N CYS A 74 27.76 18.67 5.10
CA CYS A 74 27.88 20.12 5.02
C CYS A 74 28.45 20.76 6.29
N ILE A 75 28.46 20.03 7.41
CA ILE A 75 29.15 20.39 8.66
C ILE A 75 30.60 19.95 8.58
#